data_AF-A0A8C6JSE1-F1
#
_entry.id   AF-A0A8C6JSE1-F1
#
_cell.length_a   1.000
_cell.length_b   1.000
_cell.length_c   1.000
_cell.angle_alpha   90.00
_cell.angle_beta   90.00
_cell.angle_gamma   90.00
#
_symmetry.space_group_name_H-M   'P 1'
#
loop_
_entity.id
_entity.type
_entity.pdbx_description
1 polymer ?
#
loop_
_entity_poly.entity_id
_entity_poly.type
_entity_poly.pdbx_seq_one_letter_code
_entity_poly.pdbx_strand_id
1 'polypeptide(L)'
;MQIVEFFYGMVTATEVAYYAYIYSVVSNDHYQRVTSYCRSITLVAATTGAVLGQLLVSLADVSYFHLNAITLASVSLAFLCSFFLPMPQKSMFFHRKETLEALPGTNKTVATVSSNRPLSCQEDKSSPSVDMGPAPEQQAGNAKPQNHVLRVLVQLSKDLRDCYSSRKLLYWSLWWALATAGFNQVLNYIQVLWDFRAPSHSSAVYNGAVEAIATFLSSVTSFIVQYMKINWDLFGELTLGIFSTIDAVSLLLMHFTTNIWACYAGYLIFKACYMLLITIAT
;
A
#
# COMPACT_ATOMS: atom_id res chain seq x y z
N MET A 1 -8.66 10.25 25.24
CA MET A 1 -8.76 8.95 24.58
C MET A 1 -9.63 9.03 23.33
N GLN A 2 -10.95 8.88 23.35
CA GLN A 2 -11.81 8.76 22.14
C GLN A 2 -11.51 9.72 20.96
N ILE A 3 -11.23 11.01 21.20
CA ILE A 3 -10.87 11.97 20.13
C ILE A 3 -9.51 11.63 19.47
N VAL A 4 -8.55 11.10 20.24
CA VAL A 4 -7.26 10.61 19.74
C VAL A 4 -7.45 9.38 18.85
N GLU A 5 -8.32 8.44 19.24
CA GLU A 5 -8.66 7.26 18.43
C GLU A 5 -9.26 7.65 17.07
N PHE A 6 -10.12 8.68 17.05
CA PHE A 6 -10.69 9.22 15.81
C PHE A 6 -9.61 9.80 14.88
N PHE A 7 -8.68 10.60 15.41
CA PHE A 7 -7.56 11.11 14.62
C PHE A 7 -6.57 10.01 14.22
N TYR A 8 -6.33 9.02 15.06
CA TYR A 8 -5.49 7.86 14.74
C TYR A 8 -6.08 7.06 13.56
N GLY A 9 -7.36 6.69 13.62
CA GLY A 9 -8.05 6.03 12.52
C GLY A 9 -8.09 6.85 11.22
N MET A 10 -8.21 8.18 11.33
CA MET A 10 -8.09 9.08 10.18
C MET A 10 -6.68 9.04 9.57
N VAL A 11 -5.62 9.07 10.39
CA VAL A 11 -4.23 8.97 9.92
C VAL A 11 -3.98 7.60 9.29
N THR A 12 -4.42 6.50 9.89
CA THR A 12 -4.30 5.15 9.29
C THR A 12 -5.01 5.06 7.93
N ALA A 13 -6.17 5.72 7.77
CA ALA A 13 -6.85 5.79 6.47
C ALA A 13 -6.05 6.55 5.40
N THR A 14 -5.18 7.51 5.77
CA THR A 14 -4.30 8.19 4.80
C THR A 14 -3.19 7.29 4.26
N GLU A 15 -2.78 6.23 4.96
CA GLU A 15 -1.81 5.24 4.43
C GLU A 15 -2.37 4.57 3.16
N VAL A 16 -3.64 4.17 3.17
CA VAL A 16 -4.31 3.55 2.00
C VAL A 16 -4.42 4.54 0.84
N ALA A 17 -4.73 5.81 1.12
CA ALA A 17 -4.76 6.87 0.11
C ALA A 17 -3.37 7.15 -0.50
N TYR A 18 -2.30 7.06 0.30
CA TYR A 18 -0.92 7.23 -0.12
C TYR A 18 -0.47 6.12 -1.08
N TYR A 19 -0.77 4.84 -0.80
CA TYR A 19 -0.52 3.74 -1.75
C TYR A 19 -1.33 3.90 -3.04
N ALA A 20 -2.61 4.25 -2.95
CA ALA A 20 -3.45 4.49 -4.12
C ALA A 20 -2.92 5.64 -5.02
N TYR A 21 -2.41 6.72 -4.41
CA TYR A 21 -1.72 7.79 -5.13
C TYR A 21 -0.46 7.27 -5.84
N ILE A 22 0.43 6.56 -5.13
CA ILE A 22 1.67 6.00 -5.72
C ILE A 22 1.36 5.12 -6.94
N TYR A 23 0.38 4.21 -6.83
CA TYR A 23 0.01 3.32 -7.93
C TYR A 23 -0.59 4.07 -9.13
N SER A 24 -1.18 5.25 -8.93
CA SER A 24 -1.66 6.09 -10.05
C SER A 24 -0.57 6.83 -10.83
N VAL A 25 0.65 6.91 -10.27
CA VAL A 25 1.83 7.57 -10.89
C VAL A 25 2.83 6.57 -11.47
N VAL A 26 2.93 5.38 -10.86
CA VAL A 26 3.91 4.32 -11.20
C VAL A 26 3.31 3.29 -12.19
N SER A 27 4.12 2.53 -12.94
CA SER A 27 3.62 1.42 -13.78
C SER A 27 3.43 0.13 -12.97
N ASN A 28 2.46 -0.70 -13.38
CA ASN A 28 2.12 -1.97 -12.73
C ASN A 28 3.36 -2.86 -12.45
N ASP A 29 4.32 -2.89 -13.38
CA ASP A 29 5.54 -3.70 -13.33
C ASP A 29 6.44 -3.36 -12.12
N HIS A 30 6.25 -2.18 -11.54
CA HIS A 30 7.03 -1.65 -10.43
C HIS A 30 6.28 -1.64 -9.10
N TYR A 31 4.99 -2.00 -9.06
CA TYR A 31 4.16 -1.90 -7.84
C TYR A 31 4.78 -2.62 -6.65
N GLN A 32 4.98 -3.95 -6.72
CA GLN A 32 5.64 -4.76 -5.67
C GLN A 32 6.97 -4.17 -5.18
N ARG A 33 7.74 -3.52 -6.07
CA ARG A 33 9.01 -2.88 -5.73
C ARG A 33 8.80 -1.56 -4.96
N VAL A 34 7.84 -0.73 -5.36
CA VAL A 34 7.55 0.53 -4.64
C VAL A 34 6.84 0.23 -3.31
N THR A 35 5.92 -0.74 -3.24
CA THR A 35 5.33 -1.23 -1.98
C THR A 35 6.42 -1.68 -1.00
N SER A 36 7.35 -2.53 -1.48
CA SER A 36 8.50 -3.01 -0.73
C SER A 36 9.38 -1.86 -0.19
N TYR A 37 9.72 -0.87 -1.02
CA TYR A 37 10.42 0.33 -0.55
C TYR A 37 9.63 1.12 0.49
N CYS A 38 8.34 1.41 0.24
CA CYS A 38 7.51 2.22 1.13
C CYS A 38 7.29 1.57 2.51
N ARG A 39 7.03 0.26 2.56
CA ARG A 39 6.89 -0.47 3.84
C ARG A 39 8.23 -0.59 4.56
N SER A 40 9.31 -0.91 3.85
CA SER A 40 10.66 -0.96 4.42
C SER A 40 11.09 0.38 5.02
N ILE A 41 11.01 1.49 4.27
CA ILE A 41 11.47 2.81 4.74
C ILE A 41 10.63 3.33 5.90
N THR A 42 9.33 3.05 5.93
CA THR A 42 8.45 3.39 7.06
C THR A 42 8.88 2.66 8.34
N LEU A 43 9.24 1.38 8.24
CA LEU A 43 9.73 0.59 9.37
C LEU A 43 11.15 1.01 9.81
N VAL A 44 12.03 1.42 8.89
CA VAL A 44 13.32 2.07 9.25
C VAL A 44 13.05 3.38 9.99
N ALA A 45 12.22 4.26 9.43
CA ALA A 45 11.91 5.57 10.01
C ALA A 45 11.27 5.46 11.40
N ALA A 46 10.36 4.51 11.61
CA ALA A 46 9.78 4.21 12.92
C ALA A 46 10.86 3.75 13.92
N THR A 47 11.75 2.84 13.52
CA THR A 47 12.85 2.35 14.36
C THR A 47 13.82 3.49 14.71
N THR A 48 14.23 4.29 13.72
CA THR A 48 15.13 5.44 13.89
C THR A 48 14.49 6.52 14.76
N GLY A 49 13.20 6.81 14.58
CA GLY A 49 12.45 7.78 15.38
C GLY A 49 12.29 7.34 16.84
N ALA A 50 12.04 6.05 17.10
CA ALA A 50 11.99 5.50 18.45
C ALA A 50 13.36 5.58 19.16
N VAL A 51 14.44 5.21 18.47
CA VAL A 51 15.81 5.30 19.00
C VAL A 51 16.19 6.77 19.26
N LEU A 52 15.95 7.67 18.30
CA LEU A 52 16.24 9.10 18.46
C LEU A 52 15.43 9.74 19.59
N GLY A 53 14.14 9.41 19.70
CA GLY A 53 13.28 9.87 20.79
C GLY A 53 13.79 9.41 22.16
N GLN A 54 14.18 8.14 22.28
CA GLN A 54 14.76 7.60 23.52
C GLN A 54 16.10 8.27 23.86
N LEU A 55 16.96 8.52 22.88
CA LEU A 55 18.25 9.21 23.08
C LEU A 55 18.05 10.68 23.52
N LEU A 56 17.11 11.41 22.90
CA LEU A 56 16.78 12.79 23.26
C LEU A 56 16.27 12.91 24.71
N VAL A 57 15.39 11.99 25.14
CA VAL A 57 14.88 11.97 26.52
C VAL A 57 15.96 11.54 27.52
N SER A 58 16.79 10.54 27.20
CA SER A 58 17.72 9.93 28.17
C SER A 58 19.11 10.57 28.26
N LEU A 59 19.61 11.22 27.21
CA LEU A 59 20.95 11.83 27.19
C LEU A 59 20.93 13.36 27.17
N ALA A 60 19.84 13.96 26.68
CA ALA A 60 19.72 15.42 26.52
C ALA A 60 18.57 16.03 27.35
N ASP A 61 17.93 15.23 28.22
CA ASP A 61 16.81 15.61 29.11
C ASP A 61 15.68 16.38 28.40
N VAL A 62 15.43 16.03 27.12
CA VAL A 62 14.47 16.73 26.27
C VAL A 62 13.05 16.36 26.70
N SER A 63 12.39 17.28 27.38
CA SER A 63 11.02 17.11 27.85
C SER A 63 10.04 16.74 26.72
N TYR A 64 9.05 15.90 27.04
CA TYR A 64 8.06 15.40 26.08
C TYR A 64 7.34 16.50 25.27
N PHE A 65 7.21 17.72 25.81
CA PHE A 65 6.67 18.88 25.09
C PHE A 65 7.53 19.25 23.87
N HIS A 66 8.86 19.33 24.04
CA HIS A 66 9.78 19.60 22.94
C HIS A 66 9.83 18.45 21.94
N LEU A 67 9.73 17.20 22.42
CA LEU A 67 9.63 16.03 21.56
C LEU A 67 8.39 16.08 20.65
N ASN A 68 7.24 16.51 21.20
CA ASN A 68 6.00 16.72 20.44
C ASN A 68 6.06 17.96 19.51
N ALA A 69 6.83 19.00 19.87
CA ALA A 69 7.09 20.12 18.97
C ALA A 69 7.94 19.71 17.75
N ILE A 70 8.93 18.82 17.95
CA ILE A 70 9.77 18.25 16.88
C ILE A 70 8.94 17.39 15.92
N THR A 71 8.05 16.51 16.44
CA THR A 71 7.16 15.71 15.58
C THR A 71 6.18 16.58 14.81
N LEU A 72 5.59 17.60 15.44
CA LEU A 72 4.71 18.57 14.77
C LEU A 72 5.43 19.34 13.66
N ALA A 73 6.67 19.77 13.88
CA ALA A 73 7.49 20.42 12.86
C ALA A 73 7.81 19.48 11.69
N SER A 74 8.13 18.22 11.97
CA SER A 74 8.38 17.18 10.96
C SER A 74 7.15 16.91 10.07
N VAL A 75 5.97 16.75 10.68
CA VAL A 75 4.70 16.56 9.95
C VAL A 75 4.34 17.82 9.14
N SER A 76 4.57 19.02 9.69
CA SER A 76 4.35 20.29 8.97
C SER A 76 5.26 20.42 7.75
N LEU A 77 6.53 20.01 7.86
CA LEU A 77 7.46 19.99 6.73
C LEU A 77 7.04 18.95 5.68
N ALA A 78 6.64 17.74 6.09
CA ALA A 78 6.12 16.72 5.18
C ALA A 78 4.87 17.19 4.41
N PHE A 79 3.96 17.92 5.08
CA PHE A 79 2.81 18.55 4.44
C PHE A 79 3.24 19.60 3.40
N LEU A 80 4.22 20.46 3.71
CA LEU A 80 4.78 21.41 2.74
C LEU A 80 5.44 20.70 1.54
N CYS A 81 6.16 19.59 1.77
CA CYS A 81 6.73 18.77 0.70
C CYS A 81 5.67 18.14 -0.21
N SER A 82 4.46 17.87 0.29
CA SER A 82 3.39 17.23 -0.50
C SER A 82 2.92 18.08 -1.70
N PHE A 83 3.02 19.41 -1.64
CA PHE A 83 2.67 20.30 -2.75
C PHE A 83 3.60 20.21 -3.96
N PHE A 84 4.79 19.60 -3.80
CA PHE A 84 5.76 19.38 -4.88
C PHE A 84 5.64 18.00 -5.53
N LEU A 85 4.68 17.17 -5.09
CA LEU A 85 4.42 15.85 -5.67
C LEU A 85 3.71 15.98 -7.04
N PRO A 86 4.04 15.11 -8.02
CA PRO A 86 3.42 15.16 -9.34
C PRO A 86 1.93 14.81 -9.29
N MET A 87 1.08 15.65 -9.88
CA MET A 87 -0.34 15.35 -10.03
C MET A 87 -0.56 14.06 -10.85
N PRO A 88 -1.43 13.13 -10.40
CA PRO A 88 -1.58 11.83 -11.04
C PRO A 88 -2.30 11.96 -12.39
N GLN A 89 -1.54 11.83 -13.47
CA GLN A 89 -2.05 11.99 -14.85
C GLN A 89 -2.90 10.81 -15.34
N LYS A 90 -2.94 9.68 -14.60
CA LYS A 90 -3.66 8.47 -14.98
C LYS A 90 -4.51 7.95 -13.82
N SER A 91 -5.83 8.00 -13.96
CA SER A 91 -6.70 7.14 -13.16
C SER A 91 -6.63 5.71 -13.69
N MET A 92 -6.20 4.77 -12.84
CA MET A 92 -6.22 3.33 -13.12
C MET A 92 -7.62 2.79 -13.45
N PHE A 93 -8.69 3.47 -13.00
CA PHE A 93 -10.07 3.01 -13.19
C PHE A 93 -10.74 3.55 -14.45
N PHE A 94 -10.49 4.79 -14.86
CA PHE A 94 -11.40 5.48 -15.79
C PHE A 94 -11.22 5.15 -17.29
N HIS A 95 -10.15 4.48 -17.71
CA HIS A 95 -9.84 4.28 -19.14
C HIS A 95 -9.90 2.83 -19.65
N ARG A 96 -10.28 1.84 -18.82
CA ARG A 96 -10.29 0.42 -19.25
C ARG A 96 -11.34 0.09 -20.33
N LYS A 97 -12.34 0.96 -20.56
CA LYS A 97 -13.39 0.72 -21.58
C LYS A 97 -12.98 1.11 -22.99
N GLU A 98 -12.22 2.18 -23.17
CA GLU A 98 -11.82 2.66 -24.51
C GLU A 98 -11.00 1.61 -25.27
N THR A 99 -10.10 0.89 -24.60
CA THR A 99 -9.30 -0.19 -25.21
C THR A 99 -10.14 -1.42 -25.60
N LEU A 100 -11.32 -1.61 -25.02
CA LEU A 100 -12.20 -2.74 -25.34
C LEU A 100 -13.18 -2.41 -26.49
N GLU A 101 -13.57 -1.14 -26.64
CA GLU A 101 -14.46 -0.68 -27.71
C GLU A 101 -13.69 -0.29 -28.99
N ALA A 102 -12.37 -0.12 -28.91
CA ALA A 102 -11.47 0.13 -30.05
C ALA A 102 -11.18 -1.11 -30.95
N LEU A 103 -12.04 -2.14 -30.95
CA LEU A 103 -11.90 -3.33 -31.80
C LEU A 103 -13.13 -3.52 -32.72
N PRO A 104 -13.19 -2.86 -33.89
CA PRO A 104 -14.29 -3.04 -34.84
C PRO A 104 -14.29 -4.48 -35.40
N GLY A 105 -15.40 -5.19 -35.22
CA GLY A 105 -15.54 -6.56 -35.70
C GLY A 105 -15.74 -6.66 -37.21
N THR A 106 -14.83 -7.33 -37.91
CA THR A 106 -14.97 -7.67 -39.34
C THR A 106 -15.18 -9.16 -39.53
N ASN A 107 -16.46 -9.58 -39.60
CA ASN A 107 -16.84 -10.94 -39.98
C ASN A 107 -16.99 -11.05 -41.51
N LYS A 108 -16.07 -11.77 -42.19
CA LYS A 108 -16.40 -12.82 -43.19
C LYS A 108 -15.17 -13.49 -43.85
N THR A 109 -15.25 -14.82 -43.90
CA THR A 109 -14.73 -15.75 -44.95
C THR A 109 -13.25 -15.71 -45.40
N VAL A 110 -12.46 -16.58 -44.78
CA VAL A 110 -11.61 -17.64 -45.38
C VAL A 110 -11.08 -17.44 -46.83
N ALA A 111 -9.75 -17.30 -46.97
CA ALA A 111 -8.94 -17.87 -48.06
C ALA A 111 -7.44 -17.98 -47.64
N THR A 112 -6.66 -18.80 -48.35
CA THR A 112 -5.38 -19.40 -47.89
C THR A 112 -4.11 -18.77 -48.53
N VAL A 113 -2.92 -19.05 -47.96
CA VAL A 113 -1.54 -18.98 -48.54
C VAL A 113 -0.71 -17.67 -48.42
N SER A 114 0.23 -17.69 -47.46
CA SER A 114 1.67 -17.31 -47.53
C SER A 114 2.24 -16.50 -48.71
N SER A 115 2.98 -15.39 -48.43
CA SER A 115 4.47 -15.33 -48.54
C SER A 115 5.12 -13.93 -48.32
N ASN A 116 6.22 -13.90 -47.55
CA ASN A 116 7.43 -13.03 -47.58
C ASN A 116 7.45 -11.46 -47.59
N ARG A 117 8.54 -10.98 -46.95
CA ARG A 117 9.16 -9.62 -46.77
C ARG A 117 9.87 -9.08 -48.05
N PRO A 118 10.54 -7.88 -48.07
CA PRO A 118 10.51 -6.69 -47.18
C PRO A 118 10.59 -5.27 -47.89
N LEU A 119 10.53 -4.19 -47.08
CA LEU A 119 11.17 -2.84 -47.20
C LEU A 119 11.26 -2.05 -48.54
N SER A 120 10.83 -0.77 -48.51
CA SER A 120 11.57 0.41 -49.03
C SER A 120 10.94 1.73 -48.51
N CYS A 121 11.60 2.88 -48.74
CA CYS A 121 11.17 4.23 -48.30
C CYS A 121 11.40 5.28 -49.42
N GLN A 122 10.77 6.46 -49.31
CA GLN A 122 10.85 7.62 -50.26
C GLN A 122 10.23 7.31 -51.65
N GLU A 123 9.73 8.22 -52.48
CA GLU A 123 9.42 9.69 -52.45
C GLU A 123 8.23 9.93 -53.45
N ASP A 124 7.63 11.09 -53.78
CA ASP A 124 7.90 12.54 -53.62
C ASP A 124 6.57 13.36 -53.84
N LYS A 125 6.62 14.71 -53.85
CA LYS A 125 5.75 15.70 -54.56
C LYS A 125 4.30 15.29 -54.91
N SER A 126 3.25 16.02 -54.48
CA SER A 126 3.02 17.45 -54.80
C SER A 126 1.71 17.98 -54.18
N SER A 127 1.50 19.30 -54.21
CA SER A 127 0.33 20.07 -53.68
C SER A 127 -0.26 20.97 -54.80
N PRO A 128 -1.36 21.76 -54.63
CA PRO A 128 -2.09 22.12 -53.39
C PRO A 128 -3.64 22.20 -53.47
N SER A 129 -4.24 22.64 -52.35
CA SER A 129 -5.49 23.44 -52.20
C SER A 129 -6.84 22.94 -52.75
N VAL A 130 -7.77 22.69 -51.82
CA VAL A 130 -9.15 23.23 -51.84
C VAL A 130 -9.46 23.78 -50.44
N ASP A 131 -10.13 24.91 -50.35
CA ASP A 131 -10.54 25.58 -49.12
C ASP A 131 -12.08 25.48 -48.95
N MET A 132 -12.57 25.09 -47.76
CA MET A 132 -13.99 25.21 -47.41
C MET A 132 -14.27 25.05 -45.89
N GLY A 133 -14.64 26.16 -45.24
CA GLY A 133 -15.65 26.15 -44.17
C GLY A 133 -15.14 26.06 -42.70
N PRO A 134 -15.80 26.75 -41.75
CA PRO A 134 -15.35 26.86 -40.37
C PRO A 134 -15.76 25.67 -39.47
N ALA A 135 -14.97 25.45 -38.41
CA ALA A 135 -15.31 24.51 -37.35
C ALA A 135 -16.50 25.01 -36.49
N PRO A 136 -17.36 24.11 -35.96
CA PRO A 136 -18.44 24.52 -35.05
C PRO A 136 -17.91 24.99 -33.71
N GLU A 137 -18.35 26.16 -33.25
CA GLU A 137 -18.06 26.67 -31.91
C GLU A 137 -18.64 25.76 -30.83
N GLN A 138 -17.80 25.20 -29.95
CA GLN A 138 -18.29 24.58 -28.72
C GLN A 138 -18.63 25.67 -27.70
N GLN A 139 -19.90 26.07 -27.68
CA GLN A 139 -20.44 27.04 -26.72
C GLN A 139 -20.14 26.61 -25.27
N ALA A 140 -19.69 27.57 -24.45
CA ALA A 140 -19.38 27.37 -23.04
C ALA A 140 -20.66 27.15 -22.18
N GLY A 141 -21.20 25.93 -22.24
CA GLY A 141 -22.42 25.51 -21.55
C GLY A 141 -22.27 25.45 -20.03
N ASN A 142 -22.66 26.52 -19.35
CA ASN A 142 -22.52 26.70 -17.90
C ASN A 142 -23.47 25.76 -17.11
N ALA A 143 -22.94 24.65 -16.55
CA ALA A 143 -23.74 23.52 -16.06
C ALA A 143 -23.46 23.09 -14.60
N LYS A 144 -24.05 23.85 -13.65
CA LYS A 144 -24.36 23.51 -12.22
C LYS A 144 -23.44 22.48 -11.50
N PRO A 145 -22.57 22.90 -10.56
CA PRO A 145 -21.63 22.01 -9.87
C PRO A 145 -22.28 20.96 -8.94
N GLN A 146 -23.53 21.17 -8.50
CA GLN A 146 -24.21 20.29 -7.56
C GLN A 146 -24.41 18.85 -8.09
N ASN A 147 -24.52 18.68 -9.41
CA ASN A 147 -24.61 17.37 -10.04
C ASN A 147 -23.25 16.65 -10.18
N HIS A 148 -22.12 17.35 -10.01
CA HIS A 148 -20.79 16.77 -10.15
C HIS A 148 -20.48 15.79 -9.01
N VAL A 149 -20.68 16.23 -7.75
CA VAL A 149 -20.41 15.39 -6.57
C VAL A 149 -21.27 14.13 -6.57
N LEU A 150 -22.56 14.25 -6.87
CA LEU A 150 -23.46 13.09 -6.98
C LEU A 150 -23.05 12.14 -8.11
N ARG A 151 -22.62 12.67 -9.27
CA ARG A 151 -22.10 11.85 -10.38
C ARG A 151 -20.84 11.10 -9.99
N VAL A 152 -19.89 11.74 -9.31
CA VAL A 152 -18.66 11.11 -8.80
C VAL A 152 -18.98 10.03 -7.77
N LEU A 153 -19.90 10.28 -6.84
CA LEU A 153 -20.28 9.33 -5.80
C LEU A 153 -21.04 8.11 -6.37
N VAL A 154 -21.92 8.33 -7.36
CA VAL A 154 -22.56 7.23 -8.13
C VAL A 154 -21.55 6.46 -8.97
N GLN A 155 -20.54 7.12 -9.55
CA GLN A 155 -19.48 6.47 -10.30
C GLN A 155 -18.61 5.60 -9.38
N LEU A 156 -18.12 6.16 -8.27
CA LEU A 156 -17.41 5.42 -7.22
C LEU A 156 -18.22 4.20 -6.71
N SER A 157 -19.54 4.35 -6.55
CA SER A 157 -20.42 3.25 -6.13
C SER A 157 -20.54 2.14 -7.18
N LYS A 158 -20.42 2.45 -8.48
CA LYS A 158 -20.34 1.45 -9.56
C LYS A 158 -18.96 0.79 -9.59
N ASP A 159 -17.90 1.59 -9.53
CA ASP A 159 -16.52 1.08 -9.57
C ASP A 159 -16.25 0.14 -8.38
N LEU A 160 -16.71 0.50 -7.17
CA LEU A 160 -16.68 -0.38 -5.99
C LEU A 160 -17.45 -1.69 -6.22
N ARG A 161 -18.65 -1.62 -6.81
CA ARG A 161 -19.46 -2.81 -7.12
C ARG A 161 -18.76 -3.71 -8.15
N ASP A 162 -18.16 -3.14 -9.17
CA ASP A 162 -17.47 -3.87 -10.23
C ASP A 162 -16.15 -4.47 -9.72
N CYS A 163 -15.42 -3.79 -8.83
CA CYS A 163 -14.29 -4.34 -8.08
C CYS A 163 -14.68 -5.57 -7.26
N TYR A 164 -15.64 -5.43 -6.35
CA TYR A 164 -16.02 -6.49 -5.41
C TYR A 164 -16.87 -7.60 -6.04
N SER A 165 -17.30 -7.45 -7.29
CA SER A 165 -17.83 -8.55 -8.11
C SER A 165 -16.74 -9.57 -8.49
N SER A 166 -15.46 -9.18 -8.46
CA SER A 166 -14.33 -10.12 -8.57
C SER A 166 -14.08 -10.81 -7.23
N ARG A 167 -14.36 -12.12 -7.16
CA ARG A 167 -14.12 -12.94 -5.96
C ARG A 167 -12.68 -12.84 -5.45
N LYS A 168 -11.69 -12.76 -6.35
CA LYS A 168 -10.28 -12.61 -5.97
C LYS A 168 -10.03 -11.30 -5.23
N LEU A 169 -10.50 -10.16 -5.75
CA LEU A 169 -10.35 -8.86 -5.07
C LEU A 169 -11.07 -8.86 -3.71
N LEU A 170 -12.25 -9.48 -3.62
CA LEU A 170 -12.99 -9.60 -2.37
C LEU A 170 -12.23 -10.42 -1.32
N TYR A 171 -11.68 -11.58 -1.68
CA TYR A 171 -10.90 -12.40 -0.74
C TYR A 171 -9.62 -11.71 -0.26
N TRP A 172 -8.86 -11.09 -1.17
CA TRP A 172 -7.62 -10.39 -0.81
C TRP A 172 -7.91 -9.15 0.05
N SER A 173 -8.96 -8.38 -0.25
CA SER A 173 -9.38 -7.24 0.59
C SER A 173 -9.86 -7.67 1.98
N LEU A 174 -10.63 -8.77 2.06
CA LEU A 174 -11.11 -9.31 3.33
C LEU A 174 -9.96 -9.85 4.18
N TRP A 175 -9.00 -10.56 3.57
CA TRP A 175 -7.77 -10.99 4.25
C TRP A 175 -6.97 -9.78 4.74
N TRP A 176 -6.74 -8.76 3.90
CA TRP A 176 -5.98 -7.55 4.25
C TRP A 176 -6.58 -6.83 5.45
N ALA A 177 -7.92 -6.68 5.47
CA ALA A 177 -8.64 -6.03 6.57
C ALA A 177 -8.57 -6.85 7.87
N LEU A 178 -8.82 -8.17 7.80
CA LEU A 178 -8.78 -9.06 8.97
C LEU A 178 -7.35 -9.21 9.54
N ALA A 179 -6.34 -9.35 8.68
CA ALA A 179 -4.95 -9.45 9.08
C ALA A 179 -4.45 -8.15 9.74
N THR A 180 -4.81 -6.99 9.18
CA THR A 180 -4.45 -5.68 9.75
C THR A 180 -5.18 -5.40 11.07
N ALA A 181 -6.45 -5.79 11.20
CA ALA A 181 -7.17 -5.74 12.47
C ALA A 181 -6.52 -6.66 13.53
N GLY A 182 -6.18 -7.91 13.15
CA GLY A 182 -5.49 -8.86 14.02
C GLY A 182 -4.09 -8.40 14.43
N PHE A 183 -3.34 -7.77 13.53
CA PHE A 183 -2.04 -7.18 13.81
C PHE A 183 -2.14 -6.05 14.85
N ASN A 184 -3.07 -5.11 14.65
CA ASN A 184 -3.33 -4.04 15.61
C ASN A 184 -3.80 -4.57 16.98
N GLN A 185 -4.62 -5.63 17.00
CA GLN A 185 -4.99 -6.34 18.22
C GLN A 185 -3.75 -6.87 18.95
N VAL A 186 -2.81 -7.52 18.25
CA VAL A 186 -1.57 -8.04 18.85
C VAL A 186 -0.69 -6.91 19.37
N LEU A 187 -0.47 -5.83 18.61
CA LEU A 187 0.33 -4.69 19.07
C LEU A 187 -0.22 -4.05 20.35
N ASN A 188 -1.54 -3.92 20.46
CA ASN A 188 -2.18 -3.31 21.64
C ASN A 188 -2.05 -4.17 22.91
N TYR A 189 -1.95 -5.50 22.79
CA TYR A 189 -1.93 -6.41 23.94
C TYR A 189 -0.58 -7.09 24.21
N ILE A 190 0.40 -7.04 23.29
CA ILE A 190 1.68 -7.77 23.45
C ILE A 190 2.48 -7.30 24.66
N GLN A 191 2.54 -5.98 24.93
CA GLN A 191 3.24 -5.44 26.10
C GLN A 191 2.60 -5.88 27.42
N VAL A 192 1.25 -5.96 27.46
CA VAL A 192 0.48 -6.44 28.62
C VAL A 192 0.70 -7.94 28.84
N LEU A 193 0.76 -8.73 27.76
CA LEU A 193 1.09 -10.16 27.83
C LEU A 193 2.52 -10.37 28.35
N TRP A 194 3.49 -9.57 27.91
CA TRP A 194 4.87 -9.66 28.36
C TRP A 194 5.03 -9.29 29.84
N ASP A 195 4.42 -8.21 30.32
CA ASP A 195 4.47 -7.82 31.74
C ASP A 195 3.75 -8.86 32.63
N PHE A 196 2.63 -9.44 32.18
CA PHE A 196 1.97 -10.55 32.88
C PHE A 196 2.82 -11.84 32.94
N ARG A 197 3.74 -12.05 31.99
CA ARG A 197 4.67 -13.20 31.99
C ARG A 197 5.97 -12.94 32.76
N ALA A 198 6.47 -11.72 32.72
CA ALA A 198 7.69 -11.30 33.39
C ALA A 198 7.52 -9.85 33.88
N PRO A 199 7.03 -9.64 35.12
CA PRO A 199 6.74 -8.30 35.63
C PRO A 199 7.97 -7.38 35.59
N SER A 200 7.80 -6.24 34.93
CA SER A 200 8.86 -5.25 34.67
C SER A 200 9.49 -4.66 35.93
N HIS A 201 8.81 -4.74 37.08
CA HIS A 201 9.32 -4.30 38.38
C HIS A 201 10.28 -5.29 39.07
N SER A 202 10.33 -6.56 38.65
CA SER A 202 11.12 -7.62 39.33
C SER A 202 12.20 -8.28 38.47
N SER A 203 12.23 -7.97 37.17
CA SER A 203 13.07 -8.68 36.17
C SER A 203 13.71 -7.70 35.19
N ALA A 204 14.88 -8.06 34.66
CA ALA A 204 15.45 -7.37 33.50
C ALA A 204 14.63 -7.72 32.24
N VAL A 205 13.72 -6.83 31.85
CA VAL A 205 12.76 -7.02 30.76
C VAL A 205 13.25 -6.29 29.49
N TYR A 206 13.25 -7.00 28.35
CA TYR A 206 13.87 -6.53 27.10
C TYR A 206 12.86 -6.06 26.05
N ASN A 207 11.60 -5.82 26.42
CA ASN A 207 10.49 -5.53 25.50
C ASN A 207 10.83 -4.48 24.42
N GLY A 208 11.46 -3.36 24.78
CA GLY A 208 11.84 -2.32 23.81
C GLY A 208 12.91 -2.74 22.81
N ALA A 209 13.87 -3.58 23.22
CA ALA A 209 14.87 -4.14 22.33
C ALA A 209 14.26 -5.20 21.40
N VAL A 210 13.35 -6.03 21.91
CA VAL A 210 12.58 -7.02 21.15
C VAL A 210 11.70 -6.35 20.09
N GLU A 211 11.00 -5.28 20.47
CA GLU A 211 10.19 -4.43 19.59
C GLU A 211 11.04 -3.81 18.47
N ALA A 212 12.22 -3.27 18.79
CA ALA A 212 13.16 -2.70 17.82
C ALA A 212 13.72 -3.75 16.86
N ILE A 213 14.18 -4.91 17.37
CA ILE A 213 14.69 -6.02 16.54
C ILE A 213 13.60 -6.55 15.60
N ALA A 214 12.38 -6.76 16.11
CA ALA A 214 11.25 -7.22 15.30
C ALA A 214 10.88 -6.20 14.21
N THR A 215 10.92 -4.90 14.51
CA THR A 215 10.63 -3.82 13.55
C THR A 215 11.71 -3.71 12.47
N PHE A 216 12.99 -3.81 12.85
CA PHE A 216 14.10 -3.86 11.90
C PHE A 216 14.04 -5.11 11.01
N LEU A 217 13.82 -6.29 11.58
CA LEU A 217 13.65 -7.53 10.83
C LEU A 217 12.47 -7.44 9.85
N SER A 218 11.36 -6.83 10.29
CA SER A 218 10.20 -6.57 9.43
C SER A 218 10.51 -5.62 8.27
N SER A 219 11.39 -4.62 8.48
CA SER A 219 11.87 -3.75 7.40
C SER A 219 12.69 -4.53 6.38
N VAL A 220 13.56 -5.43 6.85
CA VAL A 220 14.38 -6.30 6.00
C VAL A 220 13.52 -7.30 5.21
N THR A 221 12.53 -7.96 5.83
CA THR A 221 11.62 -8.84 5.09
C THR A 221 10.81 -8.07 4.06
N SER A 222 10.26 -6.90 4.43
CA SER A 222 9.57 -6.00 3.49
C SER A 222 10.47 -5.61 2.31
N PHE A 223 11.75 -5.29 2.55
CA PHE A 223 12.72 -4.90 1.51
C PHE A 223 13.11 -6.05 0.58
N ILE A 224 13.13 -7.29 1.07
CA ILE A 224 13.45 -8.48 0.28
C ILE A 224 12.36 -8.75 -0.77
N VAL A 225 11.10 -8.40 -0.51
CA VAL A 225 9.96 -8.63 -1.43
C VAL A 225 10.21 -8.06 -2.83
N GLN A 226 10.89 -6.92 -3.02
CA GLN A 226 11.17 -6.39 -4.36
C GLN A 226 12.03 -7.30 -5.25
N TYR A 227 12.81 -8.21 -4.66
CA TYR A 227 13.67 -9.16 -5.38
C TYR A 227 12.96 -10.51 -5.63
N MET A 228 11.82 -10.76 -4.98
CA MET A 228 11.06 -11.99 -5.08
C MET A 228 10.23 -12.03 -6.38
N LYS A 229 10.86 -12.51 -7.46
CA LYS A 229 10.22 -12.76 -8.76
C LYS A 229 9.34 -14.02 -8.74
N ILE A 230 8.31 -14.02 -7.91
CA ILE A 230 7.34 -15.11 -7.77
C ILE A 230 6.07 -14.78 -8.56
N ASN A 231 5.46 -15.79 -9.19
CA ASN A 231 4.14 -15.63 -9.78
C ASN A 231 3.06 -15.66 -8.67
N TRP A 232 2.74 -14.49 -8.13
CA TRP A 232 1.76 -14.34 -7.05
C TRP A 232 0.33 -14.75 -7.43
N ASP A 233 -0.02 -14.77 -8.72
CA ASP A 233 -1.31 -15.29 -9.18
C ASP A 233 -1.46 -16.80 -8.98
N LEU A 234 -0.34 -17.54 -8.91
CA LEU A 234 -0.30 -18.98 -8.68
C LEU A 234 0.09 -19.35 -7.24
N PHE A 235 1.05 -18.64 -6.66
CA PHE A 235 1.62 -18.97 -5.35
C PHE A 235 1.11 -18.10 -4.19
N GLY A 236 0.39 -17.01 -4.47
CA GLY A 236 -0.05 -16.05 -3.45
C GLY A 236 -0.96 -16.68 -2.40
N GLU A 237 -1.97 -17.46 -2.81
CA GLU A 237 -2.89 -18.13 -1.87
C GLU A 237 -2.18 -19.19 -1.00
N LEU A 238 -1.21 -19.91 -1.55
CA LEU A 238 -0.39 -20.88 -0.80
C LEU A 238 0.54 -20.16 0.20
N THR A 239 1.13 -19.04 -0.21
CA THR A 239 2.01 -18.21 0.62
C THR A 239 1.21 -17.60 1.78
N LEU A 240 0.05 -17.01 1.49
CA LEU A 240 -0.90 -16.53 2.50
C LEU A 240 -1.26 -17.63 3.50
N GLY A 241 -1.63 -18.82 3.03
CA GLY A 241 -2.01 -19.95 3.89
C GLY A 241 -0.86 -20.42 4.81
N ILE A 242 0.34 -20.59 4.27
CA ILE A 242 1.52 -21.02 5.04
C ILE A 242 1.88 -19.97 6.10
N PHE A 243 2.08 -18.72 5.72
CA PHE A 243 2.52 -17.69 6.67
C PHE A 243 1.41 -17.31 7.68
N SER A 244 0.13 -17.29 7.28
CA SER A 244 -0.98 -17.11 8.25
C SER A 244 -1.06 -18.27 9.26
N THR A 245 -0.65 -19.49 8.86
CA THR A 245 -0.55 -20.63 9.79
C THR A 245 0.64 -20.47 10.74
N ILE A 246 1.80 -19.98 10.24
CA ILE A 246 2.96 -19.65 11.08
C ILE A 246 2.62 -18.55 12.09
N ASP A 247 1.89 -17.51 11.67
CA ASP A 247 1.38 -16.46 12.55
C ASP A 247 0.47 -17.03 13.63
N ALA A 248 -0.55 -17.82 13.25
CA ALA A 248 -1.48 -18.44 14.20
C ALA A 248 -0.77 -19.36 15.21
N VAL A 249 0.17 -20.20 14.75
CA VAL A 249 0.99 -21.06 15.63
C VAL A 249 1.87 -20.21 16.56
N SER A 250 2.43 -19.10 16.07
CA SER A 250 3.24 -18.18 16.89
C SER A 250 2.40 -17.52 17.98
N LEU A 251 1.19 -17.03 17.66
CA LEU A 251 0.27 -16.46 18.65
C LEU A 251 -0.16 -17.49 19.70
N LEU A 252 -0.47 -18.73 19.30
CA LEU A 252 -0.82 -19.81 20.22
C LEU A 252 0.37 -20.22 21.11
N LEU A 253 1.60 -20.25 20.57
CA LEU A 253 2.81 -20.50 21.34
C LEU A 253 3.01 -19.42 22.43
N MET A 254 2.82 -18.14 22.08
CA MET A 254 2.88 -17.04 23.05
C MET A 254 1.80 -17.13 24.12
N HIS A 255 0.61 -17.62 23.78
CA HIS A 255 -0.49 -17.82 24.73
C HIS A 255 -0.20 -18.96 25.72
N PHE A 256 0.24 -20.14 25.25
CA PHE A 256 0.44 -21.31 26.11
C PHE A 256 1.78 -21.32 26.85
N THR A 257 2.81 -20.63 26.37
CA THR A 257 4.11 -20.57 27.07
C THR A 257 4.07 -19.63 28.27
N THR A 258 4.80 -19.99 29.32
CA THR A 258 5.14 -19.10 30.45
C THR A 258 6.51 -18.43 30.29
N ASN A 259 7.34 -18.88 29.34
CA ASN A 259 8.70 -18.39 29.15
C ASN A 259 8.73 -17.14 28.25
N ILE A 260 9.14 -16.00 28.82
CA ILE A 260 9.22 -14.72 28.12
C ILE A 260 10.10 -14.76 26.84
N TRP A 261 11.17 -15.57 26.80
CA TRP A 261 12.00 -15.73 25.61
C TRP A 261 11.27 -16.44 24.47
N ALA A 262 10.37 -17.38 24.78
CA ALA A 262 9.49 -17.99 23.79
C ALA A 262 8.41 -17.00 23.32
N CYS A 263 7.91 -16.12 24.21
CA CYS A 263 7.06 -15.01 23.80
C CYS A 263 7.78 -14.04 22.84
N TYR A 264 9.02 -13.66 23.16
CA TYR A 264 9.83 -12.79 22.28
C TYR A 264 10.10 -13.43 20.92
N ALA A 265 10.50 -14.71 20.89
CA ALA A 265 10.73 -15.43 19.64
C ALA A 265 9.46 -15.55 18.78
N GLY A 266 8.32 -15.90 19.40
CA GLY A 266 7.02 -15.96 18.71
C GLY A 266 6.59 -14.61 18.13
N TYR A 267 6.81 -13.52 18.87
CA TYR A 267 6.52 -12.17 18.37
C TYR A 267 7.43 -11.75 17.22
N LEU A 268 8.74 -12.06 17.28
CA LEU A 268 9.68 -11.78 16.18
C LEU A 268 9.24 -12.48 14.88
N ILE A 269 8.85 -13.76 14.98
CA ILE A 269 8.35 -14.55 13.85
C ILE A 269 7.06 -13.92 13.31
N PHE A 270 6.06 -13.72 14.17
CA PHE A 270 4.77 -13.12 13.82
C PHE A 270 4.92 -11.77 13.11
N LYS A 271 5.70 -10.84 13.69
CA LYS A 271 5.86 -9.49 13.12
C LYS A 271 6.51 -9.54 11.74
N ALA A 272 7.56 -10.35 11.59
CA ALA A 272 8.28 -10.51 10.33
C ALA A 272 7.45 -11.21 9.24
N CYS A 273 6.61 -12.18 9.62
CA CYS A 273 5.74 -12.93 8.72
C CYS A 273 4.53 -12.09 8.26
N TYR A 274 3.82 -11.43 9.19
CA TYR A 274 2.77 -10.47 8.83
C TYR A 274 3.30 -9.35 7.93
N MET A 275 4.46 -8.76 8.25
CA MET A 275 5.04 -7.68 7.45
C MET A 275 5.52 -8.14 6.07
N LEU A 276 5.96 -9.39 5.92
CA LEU A 276 6.18 -10.00 4.60
C LEU A 276 4.86 -10.13 3.82
N LEU A 277 3.84 -10.75 4.42
CA LEU A 277 2.55 -10.98 3.76
C LEU A 277 1.84 -9.70 3.33
N ILE A 278 1.75 -8.70 4.22
CA ILE A 278 1.07 -7.44 3.92
C ILE A 278 1.82 -6.64 2.83
N THR A 279 3.14 -6.83 2.69
CA THR A 279 3.94 -6.25 1.58
C THR A 279 3.72 -6.98 0.25
N ILE A 280 3.36 -8.26 0.27
CA ILE A 280 2.98 -9.05 -0.92
C ILE A 280 1.52 -8.77 -1.33
N ALA A 281 0.65 -8.45 -0.37
CA ALA A 281 -0.80 -8.30 -0.55
C ALA A 281 -1.28 -6.85 -0.79
N THR A 282 -0.37 -5.87 -0.84
CA THR A 282 -0.68 -4.44 -1.03
C THR A 282 -0.13 -3.93 -2.36
#